data_AF-A0A4U5ZLE6-F1
#
_entry.id   AF-A0A4U5ZLE6-F1
#
_cell.length_a   1.000
_cell.length_b   1.000
_cell.length_c   1.000
_cell.angle_alpha   90.00
_cell.angle_beta   90.00
_cell.angle_gamma   90.00
#
_symmetry.space_group_name_H-M   'P 1'
#
loop_
_entity.id
_entity.type
_entity.pdbx_description
1 polymer ?
#
loop_
_entity_poly.entity_id
_entity_poly.type
_entity_poly.pdbx_seq_one_letter_code
_entity_poly.pdbx_strand_id
1 'polypeptide(L)'
;MEIEAQTIEAMWRALQKPAPAMSRRANAMDGRIAASGWASAVDLEDYLLSQDRRLDPPAVVDPKILAGALGLPFRSVFPRPQRRNDDDSGYDMLSAADTAALCIWLERLGFRIDVADLCARVRPRLDATTHLTDEEISVLFYEANRHRLPPITLSAPHREWRGMIRSRFKTSSGYRLECAFDDDGHALWLTARSPKYRKRPEAIAVTCPDCGMTYVKGSRTDEQLHRSFHRKRFSVIEPKPHRRFSEALNRDLDAAWVDARSPKWKRAEVYSRALEFKRELGYDFTQWSLEAQHDPDAIGFLFSDEEERIIGACSFRPQDGASERPWRLDWIWICPDARRLGQLDRHWDRFRQRFGVFDVEHPVSDAMRAFLRKRGSADLLR
;
A
#
# COMPACT_ATOMS: atom_id res chain seq x y z
N MET A 1 21.77 11.01 -8.31
CA MET A 1 21.99 10.52 -9.68
C MET A 1 23.42 10.82 -10.03
N GLU A 2 24.17 9.83 -10.52
CA GLU A 2 25.55 10.02 -10.92
C GLU A 2 25.61 10.52 -12.37
N ILE A 3 26.43 11.53 -12.66
CA ILE A 3 26.65 12.08 -14.01
C ILE A 3 28.01 12.77 -14.08
N GLU A 4 28.64 12.79 -15.25
CA GLU A 4 29.96 13.40 -15.46
C GLU A 4 30.06 14.83 -14.91
N ALA A 5 31.19 15.14 -14.27
CA ALA A 5 31.45 16.45 -13.65
C ALA A 5 31.28 17.61 -14.67
N GLN A 6 31.76 17.41 -15.89
CA GLN A 6 31.63 18.39 -16.99
C GLN A 6 30.16 18.72 -17.31
N THR A 7 29.28 17.71 -17.26
CA THR A 7 27.84 17.90 -17.47
C THR A 7 27.22 18.68 -16.32
N ILE A 8 27.64 18.42 -15.07
CA ILE A 8 27.19 19.21 -13.90
C ILE A 8 27.63 20.67 -14.03
N GLU A 9 28.88 20.92 -14.43
CA GLU A 9 29.42 22.26 -14.65
C GLU A 9 28.66 23.01 -15.76
N ALA A 10 28.38 22.31 -16.86
CA ALA A 10 27.61 22.84 -17.98
C ALA A 10 26.18 23.23 -17.55
N MET A 11 25.48 22.33 -16.85
CA MET A 11 24.16 22.61 -16.28
C MET A 11 24.19 23.79 -15.30
N TRP A 12 25.20 23.85 -14.43
CA TRP A 12 25.37 24.94 -13.46
C TRP A 12 25.55 26.29 -14.16
N ARG A 13 26.45 26.38 -15.15
CA ARG A 13 26.67 27.59 -15.94
C ARG A 13 25.41 27.99 -16.72
N ALA A 14 24.70 27.02 -17.29
CA ALA A 14 23.45 27.27 -18.00
C ALA A 14 22.38 27.86 -17.07
N LEU A 15 22.19 27.29 -15.87
CA LEU A 15 21.18 27.74 -14.91
C LEU A 15 21.41 29.16 -14.38
N GLN A 16 22.65 29.64 -14.38
CA GLN A 16 23.01 31.02 -14.03
C GLN A 16 22.65 32.04 -15.12
N LYS A 17 22.54 31.62 -16.38
CA LYS A 17 22.13 32.51 -17.47
C LYS A 17 20.69 32.99 -17.25
N PRO A 18 20.35 34.22 -17.70
CA PRO A 18 18.99 34.75 -17.62
C PRO A 18 17.98 33.75 -18.19
N ALA A 19 16.96 33.44 -17.41
CA ALA A 19 15.92 32.52 -17.82
C ALA A 19 15.10 33.15 -18.97
N PRO A 20 14.69 32.37 -19.99
CA PRO A 20 13.86 32.89 -21.07
C PRO A 20 12.49 33.34 -20.55
N ALA A 21 11.85 34.22 -21.31
CA ALA A 21 10.48 34.62 -21.04
C ALA A 21 9.55 33.40 -21.21
N MET A 22 8.63 33.21 -20.26
CA MET A 22 7.70 32.09 -20.30
C MET A 22 6.72 32.28 -21.46
N SER A 23 6.75 31.38 -22.43
CA SER A 23 5.70 31.30 -23.45
C SER A 23 4.42 30.81 -22.78
N ARG A 24 3.32 31.54 -22.96
CA ARG A 24 1.97 31.10 -22.52
C ARG A 24 1.21 30.34 -23.61
N ARG A 25 1.81 30.14 -24.79
CA ARG A 25 1.17 29.44 -25.89
C ARG A 25 1.35 27.94 -25.69
N ALA A 26 0.29 27.17 -25.93
CA ALA A 26 0.36 25.71 -25.97
C ALA A 26 1.44 25.28 -26.96
N ASN A 27 2.29 24.33 -26.57
CA ASN A 27 3.31 23.84 -27.46
C ASN A 27 2.65 22.89 -28.46
N ALA A 28 2.73 23.20 -29.76
CA ALA A 28 2.15 22.34 -30.80
C ALA A 28 2.73 20.90 -30.76
N MET A 29 3.91 20.75 -30.18
CA MET A 29 4.57 19.47 -29.97
C MET A 29 3.90 18.60 -28.89
N ASP A 30 3.24 19.19 -27.87
CA ASP A 30 2.54 18.44 -26.82
C ASP A 30 1.46 17.54 -27.42
N GLY A 31 0.66 18.10 -28.32
CA GLY A 31 -0.38 17.38 -29.04
C GLY A 31 0.19 16.27 -29.92
N ARG A 32 1.32 16.52 -30.60
CA ARG A 32 1.98 15.53 -31.47
C ARG A 32 2.51 14.34 -30.66
N ILE A 33 3.27 14.62 -29.60
CA ILE A 33 3.89 13.59 -28.73
C ILE A 33 2.80 12.76 -28.04
N ALA A 34 1.74 13.41 -27.54
CA ALA A 34 0.65 12.68 -26.90
C ALA A 34 -0.15 11.81 -27.89
N ALA A 35 -0.38 12.30 -29.12
CA ALA A 35 -1.12 11.58 -30.14
C ALA A 35 -0.35 10.38 -30.70
N SER A 36 0.95 10.52 -30.96
CA SER A 36 1.80 9.39 -31.37
C SER A 36 2.05 8.43 -30.19
N GLY A 37 2.09 8.96 -28.96
CA GLY A 37 2.55 8.26 -27.78
C GLY A 37 4.08 8.15 -27.67
N TRP A 38 4.83 8.80 -28.56
CA TRP A 38 6.27 8.67 -28.72
C TRP A 38 6.94 9.99 -29.12
N ALA A 39 8.16 10.23 -28.64
CA ALA A 39 9.02 11.33 -29.06
C ALA A 39 10.41 10.81 -29.47
N SER A 40 10.89 11.19 -30.66
CA SER A 40 12.26 10.90 -31.07
C SER A 40 13.26 11.78 -30.30
N ALA A 41 14.57 11.47 -30.41
CA ALA A 41 15.60 12.35 -29.85
C ALA A 41 15.52 13.77 -30.43
N VAL A 42 15.23 13.89 -31.73
CA VAL A 42 15.07 15.19 -32.41
C VAL A 42 13.83 15.92 -31.91
N ASP A 43 12.69 15.25 -31.77
CA ASP A 43 11.48 15.86 -31.19
C ASP A 43 11.77 16.36 -29.77
N LEU A 44 12.55 15.63 -28.99
CA LEU A 44 12.90 16.00 -27.63
C LEU A 44 13.85 17.22 -27.59
N GLU A 45 14.87 17.27 -28.44
CA GLU A 45 15.76 18.43 -28.57
C GLU A 45 14.98 19.68 -28.95
N ASP A 46 14.16 19.62 -30.01
CA ASP A 46 13.31 20.70 -30.46
C ASP A 46 12.33 21.14 -29.36
N TYR A 47 11.76 20.18 -28.63
CA TYR A 47 10.85 20.45 -27.52
C TYR A 47 11.54 21.23 -26.40
N LEU A 48 12.71 20.76 -25.95
CA LEU A 48 13.47 21.40 -24.88
C LEU A 48 13.95 22.80 -25.30
N LEU A 49 14.44 22.95 -26.54
CA LEU A 49 14.86 24.23 -27.12
C LEU A 49 13.73 25.26 -27.18
N SER A 50 12.51 24.81 -27.50
CA SER A 50 11.34 25.68 -27.58
C SER A 50 10.93 26.25 -26.21
N GLN A 51 11.30 25.56 -25.12
CA GLN A 51 10.94 25.92 -23.75
C GLN A 51 12.05 26.69 -23.04
N ASP A 52 13.29 26.18 -23.10
CA ASP A 52 14.44 26.79 -22.47
C ASP A 52 15.69 26.72 -23.36
N ARG A 53 15.99 27.84 -24.05
CA ARG A 53 17.19 27.98 -24.90
C ARG A 53 18.52 27.75 -24.17
N ARG A 54 18.52 27.70 -22.84
CA ARG A 54 19.72 27.34 -22.07
C ARG A 54 20.06 25.86 -22.19
N LEU A 55 19.18 25.04 -22.76
CA LEU A 55 19.40 23.62 -23.02
C LEU A 55 19.99 23.34 -24.42
N ASP A 56 20.38 24.37 -25.17
CA ASP A 56 20.87 24.25 -26.55
C ASP A 56 22.12 23.35 -26.69
N PRO A 57 22.04 22.26 -27.49
CA PRO A 57 23.21 21.44 -27.83
C PRO A 57 24.29 22.26 -28.56
N PRO A 58 25.57 21.88 -28.46
CA PRO A 58 26.12 20.73 -27.73
C PRO A 58 26.43 21.03 -26.26
N ALA A 59 26.00 22.16 -25.71
CA ALA A 59 26.70 22.76 -24.58
C ALA A 59 26.19 22.36 -23.18
N VAL A 60 25.07 21.64 -23.03
CA VAL A 60 24.47 21.44 -21.69
C VAL A 60 24.08 19.99 -21.38
N VAL A 61 23.30 19.31 -22.22
CA VAL A 61 22.96 17.89 -22.00
C VAL A 61 22.58 17.19 -23.31
N ASP A 62 23.09 15.98 -23.54
CA ASP A 62 22.52 15.05 -24.52
C ASP A 62 21.24 14.41 -23.93
N PRO A 63 20.05 14.60 -24.54
CA PRO A 63 18.81 14.09 -23.99
C PRO A 63 18.76 12.56 -23.89
N LYS A 64 19.43 11.83 -24.78
CA LYS A 64 19.50 10.36 -24.76
C LYS A 64 20.36 9.88 -23.60
N ILE A 65 21.50 10.52 -23.37
CA ILE A 65 22.37 10.22 -22.21
C ILE A 65 21.64 10.52 -20.90
N LEU A 66 20.95 11.67 -20.81
CA LEU A 66 20.21 12.05 -19.60
C LEU A 66 19.02 11.12 -19.34
N ALA A 67 18.25 10.76 -20.37
CA ALA A 67 17.18 9.79 -20.26
C ALA A 67 17.71 8.45 -19.74
N GLY A 68 18.83 7.98 -20.30
CA GLY A 68 19.51 6.76 -19.84
C GLY A 68 19.92 6.82 -18.37
N ALA A 69 20.50 7.94 -17.91
CA ALA A 69 20.89 8.14 -16.51
C ALA A 69 19.70 8.17 -15.54
N LEU A 70 18.50 8.48 -16.04
CA LEU A 70 17.23 8.45 -15.32
C LEU A 70 16.51 7.11 -15.43
N GLY A 71 17.08 6.13 -16.14
CA GLY A 71 16.44 4.83 -16.38
C GLY A 71 15.25 4.90 -17.36
N LEU A 72 15.15 5.97 -18.15
CA LEU A 72 14.10 6.19 -19.14
C LEU A 72 14.51 5.56 -20.48
N PRO A 73 13.92 4.42 -20.89
CA PRO A 73 14.44 3.66 -22.02
C PRO A 73 13.95 4.26 -23.36
N PHE A 74 14.90 4.58 -24.24
CA PHE A 74 14.59 4.67 -25.66
C PHE A 74 14.28 3.26 -26.18
N ARG A 75 13.16 3.11 -26.89
CA ARG A 75 12.70 1.83 -27.44
C ARG A 75 12.67 1.92 -28.95
N SER A 76 13.03 0.83 -29.61
CA SER A 76 12.84 0.69 -31.04
C SER A 76 11.34 0.51 -31.32
N VAL A 77 10.76 1.49 -32.01
CA VAL A 77 9.35 1.54 -32.40
C VAL A 77 9.22 1.61 -33.90
N PHE A 78 8.17 0.99 -34.40
CA PHE A 78 7.92 0.83 -35.82
C PHE A 78 6.58 1.48 -36.15
N PRO A 79 6.45 2.17 -37.29
CA PRO A 79 5.14 2.52 -37.83
C PRO A 79 4.27 1.26 -37.89
N ARG A 80 2.97 1.40 -37.65
CA ARG A 80 2.06 0.27 -37.74
C ARG A 80 2.09 -0.28 -39.18
N PRO A 81 2.47 -1.55 -39.41
CA PRO A 81 2.48 -2.13 -40.75
C PRO A 81 1.08 -2.10 -41.35
N GLN A 82 0.94 -1.78 -42.64
CA GLN A 82 -0.36 -1.80 -43.31
C GLN A 82 -0.71 -3.20 -43.82
N ARG A 83 0.31 -4.01 -44.11
CA ARG A 83 0.20 -5.39 -44.59
C ARG A 83 1.16 -6.30 -43.82
N ARG A 84 0.93 -7.61 -43.89
CA ARG A 84 1.65 -8.64 -43.12
C ARG A 84 3.16 -8.72 -43.43
N ASN A 85 3.59 -8.30 -44.61
CA ASN A 85 4.97 -8.45 -45.10
C ASN A 85 5.57 -7.10 -45.53
N ASP A 86 5.11 -5.99 -44.95
CA ASP A 86 5.75 -4.70 -45.18
C ASP A 86 7.12 -4.70 -44.48
N ASP A 87 8.12 -4.11 -45.13
CA ASP A 87 9.42 -3.88 -44.48
C ASP A 87 9.26 -2.76 -43.44
N ASP A 88 9.66 -3.04 -42.21
CA ASP A 88 9.52 -2.08 -41.11
C ASP A 88 10.86 -1.38 -40.83
N SER A 89 10.87 -0.04 -40.97
CA SER A 89 11.98 0.79 -40.50
C SER A 89 11.69 1.25 -39.07
N GLY A 90 12.57 0.87 -38.14
CA GLY A 90 12.47 1.22 -36.73
C GLY A 90 13.07 2.58 -36.41
N TYR A 91 12.52 3.22 -35.39
CA TYR A 91 13.00 4.46 -34.81
C TYR A 91 13.27 4.26 -33.32
N ASP A 92 14.36 4.82 -32.79
CA ASP A 92 14.58 4.88 -31.35
C ASP A 92 13.79 6.07 -30.78
N MET A 93 12.76 5.80 -29.98
CA MET A 93 11.91 6.85 -29.40
C MET A 93 11.65 6.61 -27.91
N LEU A 94 11.37 7.70 -27.20
CA LEU A 94 10.94 7.71 -25.81
C LEU A 94 9.41 7.72 -25.76
N SER A 95 8.80 7.04 -24.78
CA SER A 95 7.34 7.09 -24.62
C SER A 95 6.90 8.49 -24.20
N ALA A 96 5.67 8.90 -24.54
CA ALA A 96 5.15 10.21 -24.16
C ALA A 96 5.15 10.46 -22.63
N ALA A 97 4.94 9.40 -21.84
CA ALA A 97 5.01 9.47 -20.37
C ALA A 97 6.45 9.72 -19.90
N ASP A 98 7.41 8.98 -20.46
CA ASP A 98 8.84 9.13 -20.13
C ASP A 98 9.38 10.49 -20.61
N THR A 99 8.92 11.00 -21.76
CA THR A 99 9.23 12.34 -22.24
C THR A 99 8.77 13.41 -21.25
N ALA A 100 7.54 13.29 -20.75
CA ALA A 100 7.02 14.18 -19.72
C ALA A 100 7.84 14.05 -18.42
N ALA A 101 8.16 12.83 -17.97
CA ALA A 101 8.96 12.61 -16.77
C ALA A 101 10.36 13.22 -16.84
N LEU A 102 11.07 13.08 -17.97
CA LEU A 102 12.35 13.73 -18.24
C LEU A 102 12.25 15.27 -18.11
N CYS A 103 11.21 15.84 -18.72
CA CYS A 103 10.95 17.28 -18.69
C CYS A 103 10.61 17.77 -17.27
N ILE A 104 9.83 17.01 -16.48
CA ILE A 104 9.58 17.29 -15.06
C ILE A 104 10.89 17.30 -14.29
N TRP A 105 11.78 16.35 -14.57
CA TRP A 105 13.08 16.27 -13.91
C TRP A 105 13.95 17.51 -14.22
N LEU A 106 14.00 17.94 -15.48
CA LEU A 106 14.70 19.17 -15.89
C LEU A 106 14.08 20.43 -15.27
N GLU A 107 12.74 20.52 -15.16
CA GLU A 107 12.08 21.60 -14.42
C GLU A 107 12.48 21.61 -12.94
N ARG A 108 12.58 20.42 -12.33
CA ARG A 108 13.04 20.29 -10.93
C ARG A 108 14.48 20.74 -10.71
N LEU A 109 15.31 20.66 -11.76
CA LEU A 109 16.69 21.16 -11.75
C LEU A 109 16.75 22.70 -11.86
N GLY A 110 15.65 23.34 -12.27
CA GLY A 110 15.51 24.80 -12.33
C GLY A 110 15.45 25.37 -13.75
N PHE A 111 15.38 24.52 -14.77
CA PHE A 111 15.07 24.95 -16.14
C PHE A 111 13.61 25.41 -16.26
N ARG A 112 13.34 26.28 -17.23
CA ARG A 112 12.02 26.82 -17.56
C ARG A 112 11.32 25.85 -18.50
N ILE A 113 10.71 24.82 -17.94
CA ILE A 113 9.93 23.84 -18.69
C ILE A 113 8.54 23.77 -18.09
N ASP A 114 7.52 23.80 -18.94
CA ASP A 114 6.14 23.53 -18.56
C ASP A 114 5.63 22.34 -19.38
N VAL A 115 5.17 21.30 -18.69
CA VAL A 115 4.60 20.10 -19.32
C VAL A 115 3.16 19.85 -18.91
N ALA A 116 2.46 20.87 -18.39
CA ALA A 116 1.08 20.72 -17.93
C ALA A 116 0.15 20.15 -19.03
N ASP A 117 0.23 20.68 -20.26
CA ASP A 117 -0.59 20.22 -21.38
C ASP A 117 -0.23 18.79 -21.81
N LEU A 118 1.05 18.46 -21.92
CA LEU A 118 1.51 17.10 -22.22
C LEU A 118 1.03 16.10 -21.16
N CYS A 119 1.21 16.40 -19.87
CA CYS A 119 0.76 15.55 -18.77
C CYS A 119 -0.76 15.35 -18.81
N ALA A 120 -1.54 16.43 -19.05
CA ALA A 120 -2.99 16.35 -19.15
C ALA A 120 -3.46 15.45 -20.30
N ARG A 121 -2.74 15.45 -21.43
CA ARG A 121 -3.05 14.60 -22.59
C ARG A 121 -2.65 13.14 -22.40
N VAL A 122 -1.57 12.86 -21.65
CA VAL A 122 -1.12 11.48 -21.36
C VAL A 122 -1.98 10.83 -20.27
N ARG A 123 -2.51 11.63 -19.33
CA ARG A 123 -3.26 11.17 -18.15
C ARG A 123 -4.38 10.14 -18.42
N PRO A 124 -5.26 10.28 -19.45
CA PRO A 124 -6.32 9.29 -19.68
C PRO A 124 -5.80 7.86 -19.89
N ARG A 125 -4.59 7.70 -20.44
CA ARG A 125 -3.95 6.38 -20.61
C ARG A 125 -3.46 5.83 -19.27
N LEU A 126 -2.93 6.68 -18.40
CA LEU A 126 -2.44 6.31 -17.07
C LEU A 126 -3.60 5.97 -16.12
N ASP A 127 -4.72 6.69 -16.20
CA ASP A 127 -5.91 6.39 -15.38
C ASP A 127 -6.55 5.04 -15.73
N ALA A 128 -6.27 4.49 -16.92
CA ALA A 128 -6.78 3.20 -17.38
C ALA A 128 -5.93 2.00 -16.95
N THR A 129 -4.70 2.21 -16.45
CA THR A 129 -3.81 1.13 -16.02
C THR A 129 -3.93 0.86 -14.52
N THR A 130 -3.70 -0.39 -14.12
CA THR A 130 -3.76 -0.80 -12.70
C THR A 130 -2.44 -0.64 -11.96
N HIS A 131 -1.34 -0.57 -12.71
CA HIS A 131 0.02 -0.44 -12.21
C HIS A 131 0.72 0.68 -13.00
N LEU A 132 1.54 1.46 -12.30
CA LEU A 132 2.26 2.60 -12.84
C LEU A 132 3.71 2.57 -12.36
N THR A 133 4.63 3.08 -13.18
CA THR A 133 6.02 3.35 -12.76
C THR A 133 6.11 4.66 -11.96
N ASP A 134 7.26 4.92 -11.32
CA ASP A 134 7.49 6.15 -10.55
C ASP A 134 7.44 7.40 -11.45
N GLU A 135 7.87 7.26 -12.70
CA GLU A 135 7.82 8.27 -13.76
C GLU A 135 6.37 8.59 -14.12
N GLU A 136 5.55 7.55 -14.35
CA GLU A 136 4.13 7.70 -14.64
C GLU A 136 3.37 8.31 -13.46
N ILE A 137 3.72 7.95 -12.22
CA ILE A 137 3.18 8.60 -11.01
C ILE A 137 3.56 10.08 -10.97
N SER A 138 4.80 10.42 -11.34
CA SER A 138 5.27 11.82 -11.41
C SER A 138 4.49 12.63 -12.44
N VAL A 139 4.17 12.03 -13.59
CA VAL A 139 3.31 12.62 -14.64
C VAL A 139 1.86 12.77 -14.15
N LEU A 140 1.29 11.73 -13.54
CA LEU A 140 -0.09 11.70 -13.06
C LEU A 140 -0.37 12.80 -12.04
N PHE A 141 0.58 13.05 -11.14
CA PHE A 141 0.45 14.06 -10.08
C PHE A 141 1.23 15.34 -10.34
N TYR A 142 1.62 15.62 -11.59
CA TYR A 142 2.46 16.75 -11.96
C TYR A 142 1.94 18.07 -11.38
N GLU A 143 0.70 18.46 -11.70
CA GLU A 143 0.14 19.76 -11.26
C GLU A 143 0.07 19.88 -9.73
N ALA A 144 -0.34 18.81 -9.04
CA ALA A 144 -0.47 18.79 -7.59
C ALA A 144 0.91 18.91 -6.88
N ASN A 145 1.95 18.34 -7.50
CA ASN A 145 3.30 18.27 -6.96
C ASN A 145 4.25 19.33 -7.52
N ARG A 146 3.84 20.09 -8.55
CA ARG A 146 4.68 21.08 -9.23
C ARG A 146 5.29 22.05 -8.22
N HIS A 147 6.61 22.18 -8.26
CA HIS A 147 7.43 23.00 -7.34
C HIS A 147 7.40 22.59 -5.85
N ARG A 148 6.79 21.45 -5.50
CA ARG A 148 6.69 20.91 -4.13
C ARG A 148 7.46 19.60 -3.94
N LEU A 149 8.06 19.06 -5.00
CA LEU A 149 8.83 17.83 -4.96
C LEU A 149 10.14 17.97 -4.18
N PRO A 150 10.66 16.86 -3.62
CA PRO A 150 11.92 16.86 -2.87
C PRO A 150 13.11 17.30 -3.72
N PRO A 151 14.21 17.76 -3.08
CA PRO A 151 15.42 18.15 -3.80
C PRO A 151 15.95 17.03 -4.67
N ILE A 152 16.55 17.39 -5.80
CA ILE A 152 17.34 16.47 -6.62
C ILE A 152 18.82 16.79 -6.47
N THR A 153 19.64 15.76 -6.45
CA THR A 153 21.10 15.88 -6.37
C THR A 153 21.75 15.08 -7.50
N LEU A 154 22.53 15.80 -8.30
CA LEU A 154 23.49 15.27 -9.26
C LEU A 154 24.84 15.16 -8.56
N SER A 155 25.49 14.02 -8.67
CA SER A 155 26.82 13.79 -8.10
C SER A 155 27.77 13.37 -9.22
N ALA A 156 28.99 13.89 -9.21
CA ALA A 156 30.05 13.36 -10.06
C ALA A 156 30.47 11.97 -9.56
N PRO A 157 30.97 11.09 -10.44
CA PRO A 157 31.58 9.84 -10.05
C PRO A 157 32.65 10.05 -8.97
N HIS A 158 32.81 9.07 -8.09
CA HIS A 158 33.79 9.16 -7.01
C HIS A 158 35.20 9.31 -7.58
N ARG A 159 35.93 10.30 -7.05
CA ARG A 159 37.35 10.55 -7.32
C ARG A 159 38.00 11.12 -6.06
N GLU A 160 39.31 11.17 -5.99
CA GLU A 160 39.99 11.93 -4.94
C GLU A 160 39.92 13.43 -5.26
N TRP A 161 39.60 14.25 -4.26
CA TRP A 161 39.57 15.71 -4.40
C TRP A 161 40.16 16.40 -3.17
N ARG A 162 40.58 17.66 -3.35
CA ARG A 162 41.06 18.53 -2.28
C ARG A 162 40.16 19.74 -2.15
N GLY A 163 39.92 20.13 -0.90
CA GLY A 163 39.04 21.25 -0.55
C GLY A 163 37.61 21.09 -1.04
N MET A 164 36.77 22.06 -0.71
CA MET A 164 35.37 22.10 -1.16
C MET A 164 34.86 23.55 -1.10
N ILE A 165 34.52 24.09 -2.26
CA ILE A 165 33.91 25.41 -2.39
C ILE A 165 32.45 25.22 -2.77
N ARG A 166 31.54 25.89 -2.05
CA ARG A 166 30.10 25.85 -2.31
C ARG A 166 29.62 27.17 -2.88
N SER A 167 28.92 27.09 -4.01
CA SER A 167 28.25 28.24 -4.63
C SER A 167 26.75 28.03 -4.63
N ARG A 168 26.01 29.12 -4.39
CA ARG A 168 24.54 29.10 -4.28
C ARG A 168 23.94 30.08 -5.27
N PHE A 169 22.86 29.65 -5.91
CA PHE A 169 22.13 30.47 -6.87
C PHE A 169 20.63 30.26 -6.71
N LYS A 170 19.84 31.33 -6.86
CA LYS A 170 18.38 31.23 -6.84
C LYS A 170 17.85 31.59 -8.23
N THR A 171 17.14 30.65 -8.85
CA THR A 171 16.55 30.89 -10.17
C THR A 171 15.39 31.89 -10.08
N SER A 172 15.02 32.48 -11.22
CA SER A 172 13.88 33.38 -11.33
C SER A 172 12.52 32.71 -11.02
N SER A 173 12.43 31.38 -11.14
CA SER A 173 11.27 30.57 -10.71
C SER A 173 11.30 30.20 -9.22
N GLY A 174 12.34 30.60 -8.49
CA GLY A 174 12.46 30.45 -7.04
C GLY A 174 13.16 29.17 -6.57
N TYR A 175 13.63 28.33 -7.49
CA TYR A 175 14.44 27.16 -7.14
C TYR A 175 15.77 27.60 -6.54
N ARG A 176 16.21 26.90 -5.49
CA ARG A 176 17.47 27.17 -4.81
C ARG A 176 18.47 26.10 -5.19
N LEU A 177 19.54 26.51 -5.84
CA LEU A 177 20.60 25.64 -6.33
C LEU A 177 21.83 25.79 -5.44
N GLU A 178 22.48 24.68 -5.13
CA GLU A 178 23.78 24.63 -4.46
C GLU A 178 24.69 23.70 -5.28
N CYS A 179 25.81 24.23 -5.77
CA CYS A 179 26.84 23.47 -6.47
C CYS A 179 28.12 23.45 -5.64
N ALA A 180 28.73 22.28 -5.48
CA ALA A 180 30.03 22.13 -4.83
C ALA A 180 31.10 21.83 -5.89
N PHE A 181 32.26 22.45 -5.71
CA PHE A 181 33.45 22.27 -6.53
C PHE A 181 34.62 21.88 -5.63
N ASP A 182 35.58 21.15 -6.19
CA ASP A 182 36.89 21.00 -5.56
C ASP A 182 37.77 22.24 -5.80
N ASP A 183 38.98 22.24 -5.25
CA ASP A 183 39.95 23.32 -5.41
C ASP A 183 40.44 23.46 -6.87
N ASP A 184 40.34 22.39 -7.68
CA ASP A 184 40.67 22.38 -9.10
C ASP A 184 39.54 22.95 -10.00
N GLY A 185 38.40 23.30 -9.39
CA GLY A 185 37.25 23.93 -10.06
C GLY A 185 36.30 22.94 -10.73
N HIS A 186 36.46 21.64 -10.49
CA HIS A 186 35.61 20.58 -11.02
C HIS A 186 34.40 20.33 -10.12
N ALA A 187 33.22 20.11 -10.73
CA ALA A 187 32.00 19.90 -9.96
C ALA A 187 32.02 18.55 -9.20
N LEU A 188 31.64 18.60 -7.93
CA LEU A 188 31.42 17.42 -7.08
C LEU A 188 29.94 17.03 -7.07
N TRP A 189 29.05 18.01 -6.87
CA TRP A 189 27.61 17.81 -6.95
C TRP A 189 26.86 19.10 -7.25
N LEU A 190 25.63 18.95 -7.75
CA LEU A 190 24.64 20.01 -7.89
C LEU A 190 23.33 19.56 -7.25
N THR A 191 22.84 20.33 -6.29
CA THR A 191 21.55 20.10 -5.64
C THR A 191 20.56 21.21 -5.97
N ALA A 192 19.38 20.84 -6.46
CA ALA A 192 18.28 21.77 -6.71
C ALA A 192 17.12 21.52 -5.75
N ARG A 193 16.69 22.56 -5.03
CA ARG A 193 15.56 22.53 -4.10
C ARG A 193 14.39 23.34 -4.63
N SER A 194 13.24 22.68 -4.72
CA SER A 194 11.97 23.29 -5.15
C SER A 194 11.50 24.39 -4.20
N PRO A 195 10.88 25.48 -4.68
CA PRO A 195 10.55 26.66 -3.87
C PRO A 195 9.48 26.39 -2.81
N LYS A 196 8.53 25.49 -3.09
CA LYS A 196 7.41 25.16 -2.19
C LYS A 196 7.63 23.85 -1.43
N TYR A 197 8.81 23.23 -1.55
CA TYR A 197 9.11 22.00 -0.82
C TYR A 197 9.14 22.24 0.70
N ARG A 198 8.61 21.27 1.45
CA ARG A 198 8.69 21.17 2.91
C ARG A 198 9.01 19.72 3.25
N LYS A 199 10.08 19.48 4.02
CA LYS A 199 10.41 18.13 4.51
C LYS A 199 9.23 17.67 5.38
N ARG A 200 8.61 16.55 5.02
CA ARG A 200 7.59 15.93 5.88
C ARG A 200 8.28 15.41 7.16
N PRO A 201 7.62 15.49 8.32
CA PRO A 201 8.09 14.79 9.51
C PRO A 201 8.32 13.31 9.19
N GLU A 202 9.33 12.71 9.81
CA GLU A 202 9.58 11.28 9.67
C GLU A 202 8.38 10.51 10.20
N ALA A 203 7.99 9.47 9.47
CA ALA A 203 6.80 8.71 9.77
C ALA A 203 7.09 7.79 10.97
N ILE A 204 6.30 7.91 12.04
CA ILE A 204 6.53 7.18 13.29
C ILE A 204 5.59 5.99 13.34
N ALA A 205 6.14 4.79 13.49
CA ALA A 205 5.36 3.58 13.77
C ALA A 205 4.84 3.63 15.21
N VAL A 206 3.53 3.45 15.38
CA VAL A 206 2.85 3.46 16.68
C VAL A 206 1.95 2.25 16.80
N THR A 207 1.86 1.66 18.00
CA THR A 207 0.92 0.57 18.28
C THR A 207 -0.37 1.15 18.88
N CYS A 208 -1.52 0.79 18.30
CA CYS A 208 -2.81 1.19 18.85
C CYS A 208 -3.06 0.49 20.20
N PRO A 209 -3.40 1.22 21.27
CA PRO A 209 -3.66 0.62 22.57
C PRO A 209 -4.94 -0.25 22.57
N ASP A 210 -5.92 0.11 21.76
CA ASP A 210 -7.23 -0.55 21.74
C ASP A 210 -7.21 -1.83 20.90
N CYS A 211 -6.61 -1.78 19.71
CA CYS A 211 -6.61 -2.91 18.78
C CYS A 211 -5.27 -3.65 18.67
N GLY A 212 -4.19 -3.16 19.29
CA GLY A 212 -2.86 -3.79 19.27
C GLY A 212 -2.13 -3.76 17.93
N MET A 213 -2.72 -3.19 16.87
CA MET A 213 -2.10 -3.09 15.55
C MET A 213 -1.05 -1.97 15.52
N THR A 214 0.15 -2.29 15.02
CA THR A 214 1.17 -1.29 14.69
C THR A 214 0.87 -0.67 13.32
N TYR A 215 0.87 0.66 13.25
CA TYR A 215 0.64 1.42 12.01
C TYR A 215 1.50 2.69 11.98
N VAL A 216 1.74 3.25 10.80
CA VAL A 216 2.50 4.49 10.66
C VAL A 216 1.59 5.71 10.80
N LYS A 217 1.80 6.52 11.84
CA LYS A 217 1.04 7.74 12.07
C LYS A 217 1.39 8.80 11.02
N GLY A 218 0.37 9.39 10.38
CA GLY A 218 0.54 10.35 9.28
C GLY A 218 0.63 9.71 7.89
N SER A 219 0.71 8.38 7.80
CA SER A 219 0.49 7.66 6.53
C SER A 219 -1.02 7.49 6.34
N ARG A 220 -1.58 8.16 5.33
CA ARG A 220 -3.02 8.03 5.01
C ARG A 220 -3.40 6.58 4.73
N THR A 221 -2.52 5.82 4.08
CA THR A 221 -2.76 4.41 3.72
C THR A 221 -2.79 3.53 4.97
N ASP A 222 -1.79 3.65 5.84
CA ASP A 222 -1.71 2.89 7.10
C ASP A 222 -2.86 3.24 8.03
N GLU A 223 -3.21 4.52 8.14
CA GLU A 223 -4.36 4.95 8.95
C GLU A 223 -5.68 4.38 8.44
N GLN A 224 -5.85 4.25 7.12
CA GLN A 224 -7.03 3.61 6.55
C GLN A 224 -7.07 2.10 6.85
N LEU A 225 -5.93 1.41 6.74
CA LEU A 225 -5.80 0.00 7.12
C LEU A 225 -6.11 -0.20 8.60
N HIS A 226 -5.53 0.64 9.47
CA HIS A 226 -5.80 0.65 10.90
C HIS A 226 -7.29 0.85 11.20
N ARG A 227 -7.95 1.85 10.61
CA ARG A 227 -9.41 2.08 10.81
C ARG A 227 -10.26 0.89 10.35
N SER A 228 -9.89 0.26 9.24
CA SER A 228 -10.57 -0.93 8.72
C SER A 228 -10.42 -2.11 9.68
N PHE A 229 -9.19 -2.35 10.16
CA PHE A 229 -8.90 -3.38 11.15
C PHE A 229 -9.65 -3.15 12.46
N HIS A 230 -9.59 -1.92 12.98
CA HIS A 230 -10.28 -1.53 14.20
C HIS A 230 -11.79 -1.78 14.09
N ARG A 231 -12.42 -1.35 12.99
CA ARG A 231 -13.85 -1.58 12.76
C ARG A 231 -14.22 -3.06 12.76
N LYS A 232 -13.41 -3.90 12.09
CA LYS A 232 -13.65 -5.35 12.02
C LYS A 232 -13.50 -6.01 13.39
N ARG A 233 -12.41 -5.72 14.11
CA ARG A 233 -12.16 -6.29 15.44
C ARG A 233 -13.24 -5.89 16.45
N PHE A 234 -13.57 -4.61 16.53
CA PHE A 234 -14.57 -4.12 17.48
C PHE A 234 -15.98 -4.61 17.17
N SER A 235 -16.31 -4.97 15.92
CA SER A 235 -17.60 -5.61 15.61
C SER A 235 -17.78 -7.01 16.23
N VAL A 236 -16.69 -7.62 16.71
CA VAL A 236 -16.70 -8.93 17.40
C VAL A 236 -16.69 -8.75 18.92
N ILE A 237 -15.92 -7.77 19.42
CA ILE A 237 -15.79 -7.47 20.86
C ILE A 237 -17.04 -6.77 21.39
N GLU A 238 -17.58 -5.82 20.62
CA GLU A 238 -18.81 -5.07 20.90
C GLU A 238 -19.84 -5.38 19.80
N PRO A 239 -20.38 -6.61 19.78
CA PRO A 239 -21.28 -7.02 18.71
C PRO A 239 -22.57 -6.22 18.74
N LYS A 240 -23.13 -5.96 17.55
CA LYS A 240 -24.48 -5.42 17.41
C LYS A 240 -25.49 -6.55 17.17
N PRO A 241 -26.79 -6.30 17.35
CA PRO A 241 -27.82 -7.31 17.06
C PRO A 241 -27.68 -7.86 15.63
N HIS A 242 -27.73 -9.19 15.51
CA HIS A 242 -27.49 -9.87 14.23
C HIS A 242 -28.81 -10.44 13.67
N ARG A 243 -29.51 -9.62 12.89
CA ARG A 243 -30.87 -9.90 12.36
C ARG A 243 -31.04 -11.30 11.78
N ARG A 244 -30.11 -11.76 10.92
CA ARG A 244 -30.19 -13.10 10.29
C ARG A 244 -30.07 -14.24 11.30
N PHE A 245 -29.38 -14.01 12.42
CA PHE A 245 -29.20 -15.03 13.45
C PHE A 245 -30.41 -15.06 14.38
N SER A 246 -30.91 -13.89 14.77
CA SER A 246 -32.20 -13.74 15.47
C SER A 246 -33.34 -14.43 14.72
N GLU A 247 -33.52 -14.11 13.43
CA GLU A 247 -34.55 -14.73 12.58
C GLU A 247 -34.40 -16.26 12.49
N ALA A 248 -33.17 -16.77 12.52
CA ALA A 248 -32.91 -18.21 12.47
C ALA A 248 -33.24 -18.89 13.81
N LEU A 249 -32.83 -18.31 14.94
CA LEU A 249 -33.11 -18.83 16.29
C LEU A 249 -34.61 -18.82 16.62
N ASN A 250 -35.35 -17.82 16.15
CA ASN A 250 -36.80 -17.74 16.33
C ASN A 250 -37.56 -18.85 15.60
N ARG A 251 -36.97 -19.43 14.55
CA ARG A 251 -37.57 -20.53 13.77
C ARG A 251 -37.13 -21.89 14.30
N ASP A 252 -35.87 -21.99 14.70
CA ASP A 252 -35.25 -23.23 15.13
C ASP A 252 -34.18 -22.93 16.18
N LEU A 253 -34.35 -23.43 17.39
CA LEU A 253 -33.36 -23.28 18.46
C LEU A 253 -32.03 -23.96 18.10
N ASP A 254 -32.04 -25.01 17.25
CA ASP A 254 -30.84 -25.67 16.71
C ASP A 254 -30.10 -24.82 15.68
N ALA A 255 -30.66 -23.66 15.27
CA ALA A 255 -29.94 -22.69 14.46
C ALA A 255 -28.72 -22.07 15.16
N ALA A 256 -28.47 -22.33 16.45
CA ALA A 256 -27.21 -21.96 17.10
C ALA A 256 -26.02 -22.85 16.66
N TRP A 257 -26.28 -24.08 16.22
CA TRP A 257 -25.23 -25.03 15.81
C TRP A 257 -24.66 -24.69 14.44
N VAL A 258 -23.36 -24.91 14.26
CA VAL A 258 -22.62 -24.61 13.04
C VAL A 258 -21.76 -25.81 12.67
N ASP A 259 -22.03 -26.40 11.51
CA ASP A 259 -21.29 -27.53 10.94
C ASP A 259 -20.78 -27.18 9.53
N ALA A 260 -20.12 -28.13 8.86
CA ALA A 260 -19.62 -27.97 7.48
C ALA A 260 -20.73 -27.58 6.46
N ARG A 261 -21.98 -27.99 6.70
CA ARG A 261 -23.14 -27.73 5.83
C ARG A 261 -23.78 -26.37 6.11
N SER A 262 -23.42 -25.72 7.21
CA SER A 262 -23.99 -24.46 7.61
C SER A 262 -23.63 -23.33 6.63
N PRO A 263 -24.53 -22.33 6.46
CA PRO A 263 -24.27 -21.18 5.61
C PRO A 263 -22.94 -20.50 5.94
N LYS A 264 -22.24 -20.01 4.91
CA LYS A 264 -20.91 -19.38 5.05
C LYS A 264 -20.88 -18.26 6.10
N TRP A 265 -21.97 -17.50 6.25
CA TRP A 265 -22.04 -16.43 7.23
C TRP A 265 -21.98 -16.93 8.68
N LYS A 266 -22.59 -18.08 9.02
CA LYS A 266 -22.51 -18.65 10.39
C LYS A 266 -21.10 -19.11 10.70
N ARG A 267 -20.47 -19.80 9.74
CA ARG A 267 -19.07 -20.23 9.84
C ARG A 267 -18.12 -19.02 9.96
N ALA A 268 -18.45 -17.90 9.31
CA ALA A 268 -17.71 -16.65 9.45
C ALA A 268 -17.83 -16.01 10.84
N GLU A 269 -19.00 -16.11 11.49
CA GLU A 269 -19.16 -15.63 12.86
C GLU A 269 -18.34 -16.48 13.84
N VAL A 270 -18.36 -17.82 13.73
CA VAL A 270 -17.52 -18.71 14.55
C VAL A 270 -16.04 -18.38 14.34
N TYR A 271 -15.60 -18.27 13.08
CA TYR A 271 -14.22 -17.91 12.74
C TYR A 271 -13.78 -16.58 13.34
N SER A 272 -14.64 -15.55 13.28
CA SER A 272 -14.31 -14.23 13.81
C SER A 272 -14.10 -14.27 15.33
N ARG A 273 -14.83 -15.12 16.06
CA ARG A 273 -14.64 -15.35 17.50
C ARG A 273 -13.41 -16.21 17.79
N ALA A 274 -13.13 -17.21 16.96
CA ALA A 274 -11.88 -17.98 17.04
C ALA A 274 -10.64 -17.08 16.87
N LEU A 275 -10.72 -16.05 16.02
CA LEU A 275 -9.65 -15.06 15.88
C LEU A 275 -9.45 -14.22 17.15
N GLU A 276 -10.53 -13.82 17.85
CA GLU A 276 -10.37 -13.14 19.14
C GLU A 276 -9.85 -14.08 20.22
N PHE A 277 -10.30 -15.34 20.26
CA PHE A 277 -9.73 -16.37 21.13
C PHE A 277 -8.23 -16.53 20.92
N LYS A 278 -7.80 -16.67 19.67
CA LYS A 278 -6.39 -16.72 19.26
C LYS A 278 -5.62 -15.50 19.79
N ARG A 279 -6.14 -14.29 19.56
CA ARG A 279 -5.50 -13.02 19.96
C ARG A 279 -5.37 -12.91 21.47
N GLU A 280 -6.42 -13.28 22.20
CA GLU A 280 -6.49 -13.14 23.64
C GLU A 280 -5.59 -14.15 24.37
N LEU A 281 -5.50 -15.39 23.87
CA LEU A 281 -4.65 -16.43 24.47
C LEU A 281 -3.27 -16.57 23.83
N GLY A 282 -2.98 -15.80 22.77
CA GLY A 282 -1.66 -15.74 22.16
C GLY A 282 -1.28 -16.95 21.30
N TYR A 283 -2.26 -17.65 20.72
CA TYR A 283 -1.98 -18.75 19.80
C TYR A 283 -1.40 -18.26 18.47
N ASP A 284 -0.58 -19.10 17.84
CA ASP A 284 0.00 -18.90 16.51
C ASP A 284 -0.92 -19.40 15.38
N PHE A 285 -1.82 -20.35 15.65
CA PHE A 285 -2.88 -20.82 14.73
C PHE A 285 -4.29 -20.39 15.16
N THR A 286 -5.24 -20.44 14.22
CA THR A 286 -6.67 -20.16 14.48
C THR A 286 -7.40 -21.47 14.69
N GLN A 287 -8.21 -21.58 15.74
CA GLN A 287 -8.85 -22.82 16.18
C GLN A 287 -10.09 -23.22 15.35
N TRP A 288 -10.37 -22.48 14.27
CA TRP A 288 -11.50 -22.73 13.37
C TRP A 288 -11.12 -22.29 11.95
N SER A 289 -11.57 -23.04 10.94
CA SER A 289 -11.37 -22.70 9.52
C SER A 289 -12.67 -22.21 8.87
N LEU A 290 -12.55 -21.25 7.95
CA LEU A 290 -13.66 -20.84 7.09
C LEU A 290 -13.95 -21.87 5.99
N GLU A 291 -13.01 -22.76 5.70
CA GLU A 291 -13.15 -23.78 4.68
C GLU A 291 -13.76 -25.03 5.30
N ALA A 292 -14.95 -25.41 4.84
CA ALA A 292 -15.70 -26.51 5.42
C ALA A 292 -14.99 -27.87 5.28
N GLN A 293 -14.12 -28.00 4.29
CA GLN A 293 -13.37 -29.22 4.00
C GLN A 293 -12.16 -29.41 4.92
N HIS A 294 -11.69 -28.34 5.59
CA HIS A 294 -10.50 -28.42 6.43
C HIS A 294 -10.73 -29.24 7.70
N ASP A 295 -11.95 -29.18 8.24
CA ASP A 295 -12.34 -29.84 9.49
C ASP A 295 -13.84 -30.14 9.43
N PRO A 296 -14.27 -31.14 8.62
CA PRO A 296 -15.68 -31.35 8.29
C PRO A 296 -16.51 -31.84 9.47
N ASP A 297 -15.87 -32.48 10.45
CA ASP A 297 -16.52 -33.09 11.61
C ASP A 297 -16.58 -32.16 12.83
N ALA A 298 -15.91 -31.00 12.78
CA ALA A 298 -16.02 -29.99 13.82
C ALA A 298 -17.41 -29.36 13.87
N ILE A 299 -17.92 -29.22 15.09
CA ILE A 299 -19.22 -28.63 15.37
C ILE A 299 -19.04 -27.38 16.23
N GLY A 300 -19.31 -26.23 15.64
CA GLY A 300 -19.37 -24.95 16.33
C GLY A 300 -20.73 -24.69 16.97
N PHE A 301 -20.75 -23.80 17.95
CA PHE A 301 -21.97 -23.26 18.56
C PHE A 301 -21.82 -21.75 18.73
N LEU A 302 -22.85 -20.98 18.36
CA LEU A 302 -22.91 -19.53 18.53
C LEU A 302 -23.76 -19.18 19.76
N PHE A 303 -23.23 -18.34 20.64
CA PHE A 303 -23.95 -17.81 21.80
C PHE A 303 -24.66 -16.50 21.41
N SER A 304 -25.94 -16.38 21.76
CA SER A 304 -26.68 -15.12 21.72
C SER A 304 -27.15 -14.69 23.11
N ASP A 305 -27.26 -13.39 23.29
CA ASP A 305 -27.94 -12.80 24.44
C ASP A 305 -29.37 -12.34 24.11
N GLU A 306 -30.02 -11.73 25.10
CA GLU A 306 -31.38 -11.22 25.02
C GLU A 306 -31.52 -10.00 24.10
N GLU A 307 -30.40 -9.32 23.77
CA GLU A 307 -30.34 -8.24 22.78
C GLU A 307 -30.09 -8.76 21.35
N GLU A 308 -30.17 -10.08 21.14
CA GLU A 308 -29.98 -10.74 19.85
C GLU A 308 -28.58 -10.54 19.24
N ARG A 309 -27.58 -10.28 20.08
CA ARG A 309 -26.17 -10.12 19.68
C ARG A 309 -25.49 -11.48 19.68
N ILE A 310 -24.57 -11.71 18.72
CA ILE A 310 -23.69 -12.89 18.77
C ILE A 310 -22.53 -12.59 19.71
N ILE A 311 -22.64 -13.02 20.95
CA ILE A 311 -21.72 -12.67 22.03
C ILE A 311 -20.57 -13.67 22.21
N GLY A 312 -20.59 -14.81 21.51
CA GLY A 312 -19.55 -15.81 21.68
C GLY A 312 -19.68 -16.97 20.71
N ALA A 313 -18.67 -17.84 20.74
CA ALA A 313 -18.67 -19.11 20.04
C ALA A 313 -17.87 -20.15 20.80
N CYS A 314 -18.17 -21.43 20.58
CA CYS A 314 -17.30 -22.54 20.95
C CYS A 314 -17.25 -23.59 19.85
N SER A 315 -16.32 -24.54 19.97
CA SER A 315 -16.19 -25.66 19.03
C SER A 315 -16.04 -26.98 19.78
N PHE A 316 -16.71 -28.00 19.26
CA PHE A 316 -16.54 -29.39 19.62
C PHE A 316 -15.87 -30.14 18.48
N ARG A 317 -14.97 -31.07 18.82
CA ARG A 317 -14.31 -31.95 17.85
C ARG A 317 -14.41 -33.41 18.27
N PRO A 318 -14.52 -34.34 17.31
CA PRO A 318 -14.31 -35.74 17.62
C PRO A 318 -12.87 -35.95 18.13
N GLN A 319 -12.70 -36.90 19.04
CA GLN A 319 -11.39 -37.37 19.46
C GLN A 319 -11.01 -38.60 18.63
N ASP A 320 -9.74 -38.69 18.22
CA ASP A 320 -9.24 -39.86 17.50
C ASP A 320 -9.15 -41.08 18.44
N GLY A 321 -9.70 -42.22 17.99
CA GLY A 321 -9.63 -43.50 18.69
C GLY A 321 -10.88 -43.90 19.48
N ALA A 322 -10.87 -45.12 20.04
CA ALA A 322 -11.96 -45.65 20.88
C ALA A 322 -11.91 -45.05 22.29
N SER A 323 -12.22 -43.76 22.41
CA SER A 323 -12.39 -43.06 23.69
C SER A 323 -13.80 -43.29 24.24
N GLU A 324 -13.93 -43.50 25.56
CA GLU A 324 -15.24 -43.45 26.25
C GLU A 324 -15.90 -42.07 26.16
N ARG A 325 -15.11 -41.04 25.79
CA ARG A 325 -15.53 -39.65 25.56
C ARG A 325 -15.17 -39.26 24.13
N PRO A 326 -16.04 -39.53 23.14
CA PRO A 326 -15.70 -39.37 21.72
C PRO A 326 -15.62 -37.91 21.27
N TRP A 327 -16.03 -36.95 22.11
CA TRP A 327 -16.02 -35.53 21.81
C TRP A 327 -15.14 -34.77 22.80
N ARG A 328 -14.61 -33.64 22.35
CA ARG A 328 -13.98 -32.63 23.20
C ARG A 328 -14.54 -31.24 22.91
N LEU A 329 -14.71 -30.42 23.94
CA LEU A 329 -14.84 -28.98 23.84
C LEU A 329 -13.43 -28.40 23.64
N ASP A 330 -13.13 -28.01 22.41
CA ASP A 330 -11.79 -27.64 21.98
C ASP A 330 -11.44 -26.19 22.34
N TRP A 331 -12.39 -25.27 22.13
CA TRP A 331 -12.24 -23.88 22.56
C TRP A 331 -13.58 -23.23 22.80
N ILE A 332 -13.58 -22.18 23.61
CA ILE A 332 -14.72 -21.31 23.84
C ILE A 332 -14.26 -19.87 24.03
N TRP A 333 -14.97 -18.96 23.40
CA TRP A 333 -14.77 -17.52 23.58
C TRP A 333 -16.10 -16.80 23.69
N ILE A 334 -16.18 -15.91 24.66
CA ILE A 334 -17.30 -15.01 24.90
C ILE A 334 -16.72 -13.60 25.00
N CYS A 335 -17.38 -12.61 24.39
CA CYS A 335 -16.94 -11.23 24.42
C CYS A 335 -16.86 -10.74 25.88
N PRO A 336 -15.90 -9.84 26.22
CA PRO A 336 -15.61 -9.47 27.60
C PRO A 336 -16.84 -9.08 28.43
N ASP A 337 -17.72 -8.24 27.87
CA ASP A 337 -18.89 -7.71 28.57
C ASP A 337 -20.00 -8.74 28.81
N ALA A 338 -20.00 -9.85 28.07
CA ALA A 338 -20.97 -10.94 28.25
C ALA A 338 -20.46 -12.07 29.16
N ARG A 339 -19.22 -11.97 29.68
CA ARG A 339 -18.66 -12.98 30.60
C ARG A 339 -19.29 -12.89 31.97
N ARG A 340 -19.31 -14.02 32.69
CA ARG A 340 -19.87 -14.14 34.06
C ARG A 340 -21.37 -13.84 34.18
N LEU A 341 -22.08 -13.69 33.06
CA LEU A 341 -23.54 -13.53 33.00
C LEU A 341 -24.29 -14.87 32.84
N GLY A 342 -23.61 -16.00 33.06
CA GLY A 342 -24.23 -17.34 32.99
C GLY A 342 -24.46 -17.88 31.58
N GLN A 343 -23.85 -17.29 30.54
CA GLN A 343 -24.08 -17.68 29.13
C GLN A 343 -23.75 -19.15 28.85
N LEU A 344 -22.60 -19.63 29.33
CA LEU A 344 -22.24 -21.04 29.21
C LEU A 344 -23.16 -21.95 30.03
N ASP A 345 -23.54 -21.49 31.22
CA ASP A 345 -24.38 -22.22 32.17
C ASP A 345 -25.76 -22.54 31.58
N ARG A 346 -26.36 -21.56 30.87
CA ARG A 346 -27.65 -21.70 30.16
C ARG A 346 -27.66 -22.78 29.08
N HIS A 347 -26.51 -23.09 28.47
CA HIS A 347 -26.41 -24.04 27.36
C HIS A 347 -25.71 -25.35 27.72
N TRP A 348 -25.16 -25.47 28.92
CA TRP A 348 -24.34 -26.61 29.32
C TRP A 348 -25.08 -27.94 29.22
N ASP A 349 -26.32 -28.00 29.73
CA ASP A 349 -27.11 -29.23 29.72
C ASP A 349 -27.48 -29.65 28.28
N ARG A 350 -27.62 -28.69 27.36
CA ARG A 350 -27.81 -28.96 25.92
C ARG A 350 -26.56 -29.56 25.29
N PHE A 351 -25.37 -29.11 25.69
CA PHE A 351 -24.11 -29.70 25.23
C PHE A 351 -23.98 -31.14 25.72
N ARG A 352 -24.33 -31.39 26.99
CA ARG A 352 -24.38 -32.73 27.59
C ARG A 352 -25.38 -33.65 26.89
N GLN A 353 -26.55 -33.14 26.54
CA GLN A 353 -27.56 -33.91 25.82
C GLN A 353 -27.07 -34.30 24.41
N ARG A 354 -26.35 -33.40 23.72
CA ARG A 354 -25.87 -33.64 22.36
C ARG A 354 -24.64 -34.53 22.28
N PHE A 355 -23.66 -34.31 23.16
CA PHE A 355 -22.34 -34.94 23.08
C PHE A 355 -22.09 -35.98 24.17
N GLY A 356 -23.01 -36.14 25.12
CA GLY A 356 -22.83 -37.03 26.26
C GLY A 356 -21.71 -36.54 27.18
N VAL A 357 -20.80 -37.46 27.51
CA VAL A 357 -19.58 -37.13 28.26
C VAL A 357 -18.48 -36.72 27.28
N PHE A 358 -17.99 -35.49 27.41
CA PHE A 358 -16.95 -34.91 26.55
C PHE A 358 -15.84 -34.30 27.41
N ASP A 359 -14.61 -34.30 26.90
CA ASP A 359 -13.47 -33.67 27.56
C ASP A 359 -13.43 -32.16 27.28
N VAL A 360 -12.78 -31.39 28.14
CA VAL A 360 -12.46 -29.98 27.91
C VAL A 360 -10.97 -29.87 27.64
N GLU A 361 -10.61 -29.45 26.42
CA GLU A 361 -9.23 -29.39 25.95
C GLU A 361 -8.42 -28.33 26.71
N HIS A 362 -7.16 -28.65 27.01
CA HIS A 362 -6.22 -27.71 27.61
C HIS A 362 -5.67 -26.73 26.57
N PRO A 363 -5.28 -25.52 27.00
CA PRO A 363 -5.28 -24.95 28.34
C PRO A 363 -6.66 -24.43 28.79
N VAL A 364 -7.01 -24.73 30.04
CA VAL A 364 -8.28 -24.31 30.64
C VAL A 364 -8.09 -23.10 31.55
N SER A 365 -8.81 -22.01 31.26
CA SER A 365 -8.81 -20.78 32.06
C SER A 365 -9.35 -20.98 33.48
N ASP A 366 -8.93 -20.13 34.43
CA ASP A 366 -9.42 -20.20 35.82
C ASP A 366 -10.94 -20.08 35.91
N ALA A 367 -11.55 -19.28 35.03
CA ALA A 367 -13.00 -19.13 34.94
C ALA A 367 -13.69 -20.44 34.54
N MET A 368 -13.14 -21.16 33.56
CA MET A 368 -13.67 -22.46 33.15
C MET A 368 -13.45 -23.52 34.24
N ARG A 369 -12.27 -23.55 34.89
CA ARG A 369 -12.02 -24.46 36.03
C ARG A 369 -12.99 -24.22 37.19
N ALA A 370 -13.31 -22.96 37.48
CA ALA A 370 -14.28 -22.60 38.52
C ALA A 370 -15.70 -23.00 38.12
N PHE A 371 -16.07 -22.80 36.85
CA PHE A 371 -17.37 -23.21 36.30
C PHE A 371 -17.58 -24.74 36.42
N LEU A 372 -16.61 -25.53 35.95
CA LEU A 372 -16.69 -27.00 35.99
C LEU A 372 -16.79 -27.54 37.43
N ARG A 373 -16.01 -26.97 38.37
CA ARG A 373 -16.11 -27.32 39.80
C ARG A 373 -17.49 -27.02 40.36
N LYS A 374 -18.06 -25.85 40.06
CA LYS A 374 -19.40 -25.45 40.53
C LYS A 374 -20.50 -26.40 40.02
N ARG A 375 -20.36 -26.90 38.78
CA ARG A 375 -21.30 -27.85 38.16
C ARG A 375 -21.05 -29.31 38.54
N GLY A 376 -20.04 -29.61 39.35
CA GLY A 376 -19.65 -30.98 39.67
C GLY A 376 -19.13 -31.76 38.45
N SER A 377 -18.61 -31.07 37.43
CA SER A 377 -18.10 -31.62 36.18
C SER A 377 -16.57 -31.46 36.06
N ALA A 378 -15.88 -31.46 37.19
CA ALA A 378 -14.41 -31.30 37.23
C ALA A 378 -13.68 -32.50 36.60
N ASP A 379 -14.35 -33.65 36.52
CA ASP A 379 -13.89 -34.88 35.87
C ASP A 379 -13.78 -34.77 34.35
N LEU A 380 -14.28 -33.68 33.74
CA LEU A 380 -14.19 -33.41 32.30
C LEU A 380 -12.86 -32.73 31.91
N LEU A 381 -12.06 -32.31 32.88
CA LEU A 381 -10.70 -31.80 32.64
C LEU A 381 -9.76 -32.99 32.42
N ARG A 382 -9.00 -32.98 31.33
CA ARG A 382 -8.04 -34.04 31.02
C ARG A 382 -6.63 -33.50 30.81
#